data_AF-A0A929F3P6-F1
#
_entry.id   AF-A0A929F3P6-F1
#
_cell.length_a   1.000
_cell.length_b   1.000
_cell.length_c   1.000
_cell.angle_alpha   90.00
_cell.angle_beta   90.00
_cell.angle_gamma   90.00
#
_symmetry.space_group_name_H-M   'P 1'
#
loop_
_entity.id
_entity.type
_entity.pdbx_description
1 polymer ?
#
loop_
_entity_poly.entity_id
_entity_poly.type
_entity_poly.pdbx_seq_one_letter_code
_entity_poly.pdbx_strand_id
1 'polypeptide(L)'
;MTLKLALTPIIFLVTLLACSVYLFGADSSYGANQIALVLATSVAALVGRKVGVPWKMAQEGIINGIAIGLGPTLILLAVGMLIGTWILSGTVPAMIYYGVQILNPSIFYAASAMICAIIAISIGSSWTVAGTLGIGLMGIAGSFDLSPAITAGAIISGAYFGDKLSPMSDTTNLASAATGVDLFDHIRHMLWTTVPSFTIALIIFLIIGGSGGATPAEIDALKTSLESEFNIGIHLLLPLLLMLGLVYKKFPAYPAIVVSALAGAVLALLFQPDTVAKLAGDTDGLSTPFIMLKGIWISLFDGYTSNSGNEFLDALLSKGGMASMLNTVWLIMMALGFGGVLEHTGILSYLLKLALKGVTSTGSLITTTVLTCIGTNILAADQFIAVALPGRMYRDEYERHGLSRLNLSRTLEDSATLTSALIPWNTCGAYMSATLGVATFSYAPFAFFNFLCPIIAVIYGFKNFAQKPLEKEEGAVTAG
;
A
#
# COMPACT_ATOMS: atom_id res chain seq x y z
N MET A 1 24.83 -5.29 23.52
CA MET A 1 23.67 -6.19 23.29
C MET A 1 24.15 -7.49 22.67
N THR A 2 23.58 -8.64 23.04
CA THR A 2 23.91 -9.95 22.45
C THR A 2 22.89 -10.34 21.38
N LEU A 3 23.26 -11.22 20.44
CA LEU A 3 22.34 -11.69 19.39
C LEU A 3 21.08 -12.35 19.97
N LYS A 4 21.23 -13.17 21.01
CA LYS A 4 20.10 -13.83 21.68
C LYS A 4 19.08 -12.81 22.20
N LEU A 5 19.54 -11.73 22.83
CA LEU A 5 18.66 -10.67 23.32
C LEU A 5 17.96 -9.95 22.18
N ALA A 6 18.69 -9.57 21.12
CA ALA A 6 18.13 -8.88 19.97
C ALA A 6 17.05 -9.70 19.23
N LEU A 7 17.21 -11.03 19.14
CA LEU A 7 16.25 -11.91 18.47
C LEU A 7 15.05 -12.30 19.36
N THR A 8 15.14 -12.11 20.68
CA THR A 8 14.08 -12.53 21.62
C THR A 8 12.69 -11.97 21.27
N PRO A 9 12.50 -10.65 21.08
CA PRO A 9 11.16 -10.11 20.78
C PRO A 9 10.67 -10.53 19.39
N ILE A 10 11.59 -10.77 18.45
CA ILE A 10 11.28 -11.17 17.07
C ILE A 10 10.78 -12.61 17.02
N ILE A 11 11.54 -13.54 17.62
CA ILE A 11 11.15 -14.95 17.69
C ILE A 11 9.82 -15.06 18.43
N PHE A 12 9.67 -14.33 19.54
CA PHE A 12 8.43 -14.29 20.29
C PHE A 12 7.24 -13.81 19.45
N LEU A 13 7.39 -12.71 18.69
CA LEU A 13 6.37 -12.23 17.78
C LEU A 13 6.01 -13.28 16.72
N VAL A 14 7.01 -13.85 16.03
CA VAL A 14 6.79 -14.83 14.96
C VAL A 14 6.05 -16.07 15.48
N THR A 15 6.42 -16.55 16.67
CA THR A 15 5.70 -17.66 17.31
C THR A 15 4.25 -17.29 17.61
N LEU A 16 3.98 -16.10 18.17
CA LEU A 16 2.60 -15.68 18.46
C LEU A 16 1.77 -15.43 17.20
N LEU A 17 2.35 -14.88 16.14
CA LEU A 17 1.67 -14.74 14.85
C LEU A 17 1.36 -16.10 14.23
N ALA A 18 2.27 -17.07 14.30
CA ALA A 18 2.01 -18.43 13.85
C ALA A 18 0.88 -19.09 14.66
N CYS A 19 0.86 -18.91 15.99
CA CYS A 19 -0.23 -19.37 16.84
C CYS A 19 -1.56 -18.67 16.52
N SER A 20 -1.52 -17.36 16.26
CA SER A 20 -2.69 -16.55 15.86
C SER A 20 -3.31 -17.10 14.58
N VAL A 21 -2.51 -17.32 13.54
CA VAL A 21 -3.00 -17.91 12.28
C VAL A 21 -3.50 -19.34 12.49
N TYR A 22 -2.82 -20.15 13.31
CA TYR A 22 -3.26 -21.53 13.58
C TYR A 22 -4.62 -21.59 14.29
N LEU A 23 -4.88 -20.68 15.23
CA LEU A 23 -6.11 -20.69 16.03
C LEU A 23 -7.28 -19.96 15.36
N PHE A 24 -7.00 -18.90 14.58
CA PHE A 24 -8.02 -18.00 14.05
C PHE A 24 -8.08 -17.97 12.51
N GLY A 25 -7.16 -18.63 11.81
CA GLY A 25 -7.15 -18.67 10.33
C GLY A 25 -7.07 -17.28 9.70
N ALA A 26 -7.95 -17.01 8.73
CA ALA A 26 -8.07 -15.71 8.07
C ALA A 26 -8.46 -14.58 9.04
N ASP A 27 -9.19 -14.90 10.10
CA ASP A 27 -9.67 -13.94 11.09
C ASP A 27 -8.59 -13.53 12.12
N SER A 28 -7.39 -14.12 12.04
CA SER A 28 -6.23 -13.76 12.87
C SER A 28 -5.90 -12.26 12.84
N SER A 29 -6.19 -11.60 11.71
CA SER A 29 -5.95 -10.16 11.51
C SER A 29 -6.99 -9.27 12.20
N TYR A 30 -8.10 -9.82 12.69
CA TYR A 30 -9.17 -9.05 13.34
C TYR A 30 -9.02 -8.92 14.87
N GLY A 31 -7.89 -9.37 15.44
CA GLY A 31 -7.55 -9.04 16.83
C GLY A 31 -6.36 -9.83 17.38
N ALA A 32 -6.21 -11.10 17.01
CA ALA A 32 -5.18 -11.96 17.56
C ALA A 32 -3.75 -11.48 17.18
N ASN A 33 -3.56 -11.00 15.95
CA ASN A 33 -2.30 -10.40 15.50
C ASN A 33 -1.95 -9.11 16.29
N GLN A 34 -2.95 -8.29 16.62
CA GLN A 34 -2.79 -7.09 17.42
C GLN A 34 -2.33 -7.43 18.84
N ILE A 35 -2.92 -8.45 19.46
CA ILE A 35 -2.47 -8.94 20.77
C ILE A 35 -1.04 -9.47 20.71
N ALA A 36 -0.67 -10.23 19.67
CA ALA A 36 0.69 -10.71 19.47
C ALA A 36 1.70 -9.54 19.41
N LEU A 37 1.37 -8.47 18.70
CA LEU A 37 2.19 -7.27 18.58
C LEU A 37 2.34 -6.52 19.91
N VAL A 38 1.26 -6.38 20.71
CA VAL A 38 1.34 -5.77 22.05
C VAL A 38 2.28 -6.54 22.98
N LEU A 39 2.14 -7.86 23.00
CA LEU A 39 2.98 -8.73 23.84
C LEU A 39 4.44 -8.68 23.36
N ALA A 40 4.68 -8.71 22.06
CA ALA A 40 6.02 -8.58 21.49
C ALA A 40 6.66 -7.21 21.79
N THR A 41 5.87 -6.13 21.75
CA THR A 41 6.30 -4.77 22.13
C THR A 41 6.74 -4.73 23.58
N SER A 42 5.97 -5.38 24.47
CA SER A 42 6.30 -5.49 25.89
C SER A 42 7.62 -6.25 26.09
N VAL A 43 7.82 -7.37 25.39
CA VAL A 43 9.08 -8.13 25.43
C VAL A 43 10.25 -7.31 24.89
N ALA A 44 10.06 -6.57 23.79
CA ALA A 44 11.08 -5.69 23.23
C ALA A 44 11.51 -4.59 24.21
N ALA A 45 10.54 -3.98 24.90
CA ALA A 45 10.81 -2.98 25.94
C ALA A 45 11.58 -3.58 27.14
N LEU A 46 11.24 -4.80 27.56
CA LEU A 46 11.96 -5.52 28.62
C LEU A 46 13.41 -5.85 28.21
N VAL A 47 13.62 -6.25 26.95
CA VAL A 47 14.96 -6.47 26.41
C VAL A 47 15.75 -5.16 26.39
N GLY A 48 15.14 -4.06 25.93
CA GLY A 48 15.69 -2.71 26.01
C GLY A 48 16.15 -2.36 27.43
N ARG A 49 15.29 -2.61 28.42
CA ARG A 49 15.61 -2.38 29.85
C ARG A 49 16.81 -3.19 30.31
N LYS A 50 16.92 -4.45 29.90
CA LYS A 50 18.04 -5.34 30.25
C LYS A 50 19.37 -4.88 29.62
N VAL A 51 19.35 -4.17 28.49
CA VAL A 51 20.55 -3.61 27.86
C VAL A 51 20.84 -2.16 28.27
N GLY A 52 20.13 -1.64 29.28
CA GLY A 52 20.38 -0.32 29.86
C GLY A 52 19.53 0.81 29.30
N VAL A 53 18.60 0.53 28.37
CA VAL A 53 17.69 1.54 27.83
C VAL A 53 16.60 1.84 28.88
N PRO A 54 16.37 3.12 29.26
CA PRO A 54 15.34 3.46 30.23
C PRO A 54 13.94 3.22 29.65
N TRP A 55 12.97 2.87 30.52
CA TRP A 55 11.57 2.66 30.11
C TRP A 55 10.99 3.84 29.32
N LYS A 56 11.36 5.06 29.70
CA LYS A 56 10.95 6.28 29.01
C LYS A 56 11.28 6.26 27.51
N MET A 57 12.45 5.74 27.13
CA MET A 57 12.83 5.63 25.71
C MET A 57 12.02 4.57 24.96
N ALA A 58 11.60 3.49 25.63
CA ALA A 58 10.68 2.52 25.03
C ALA A 58 9.29 3.14 24.82
N GLN A 59 8.78 3.90 25.79
CA GLN A 59 7.51 4.63 25.67
C GLN A 59 7.56 5.70 24.56
N GLU A 60 8.64 6.48 24.51
CA GLU A 60 8.90 7.43 23.41
C GLU A 60 8.97 6.69 22.08
N GLY A 61 9.58 5.49 22.03
CA GLY A 61 9.60 4.64 20.85
C GLY A 61 8.22 4.22 20.38
N ILE A 62 7.30 3.85 21.28
CA ILE A 62 5.91 3.53 20.93
C ILE A 62 5.23 4.76 20.31
N ILE A 63 5.31 5.92 20.97
CA ILE A 63 4.65 7.14 20.53
C ILE A 63 5.20 7.60 19.18
N ASN A 64 6.52 7.63 19.03
CA ASN A 64 7.19 8.05 17.79
C ASN A 64 6.91 7.09 16.65
N GLY A 65 6.95 5.77 16.90
CA GLY A 65 6.61 4.76 15.91
C GLY A 65 5.18 4.95 15.39
N ILE A 66 4.22 5.10 16.31
CA ILE A 66 2.83 5.39 15.96
C ILE A 66 2.70 6.71 15.18
N ALA A 67 3.40 7.77 15.61
CA ALA A 67 3.32 9.09 14.99
C ALA A 67 3.71 9.06 13.51
N ILE A 68 4.67 8.22 13.12
CA ILE A 68 5.10 8.02 11.72
C ILE A 68 3.91 7.56 10.86
N GLY A 69 3.03 6.71 11.39
CA GLY A 69 1.89 6.17 10.63
C GLY A 69 0.58 6.95 10.75
N LEU A 70 0.54 8.09 11.44
CA LEU A 70 -0.71 8.85 11.60
C LEU A 70 -1.25 9.38 10.27
N GLY A 71 -0.39 9.91 9.40
CA GLY A 71 -0.78 10.36 8.06
C GLY A 71 -1.41 9.23 7.23
N PRO A 72 -0.70 8.12 7.02
CA PRO A 72 -1.23 6.87 6.45
C PRO A 72 -2.58 6.41 7.03
N THR A 73 -2.71 6.42 8.35
CA THR A 73 -3.93 6.00 9.07
C THR A 73 -5.11 6.91 8.74
N LEU A 74 -4.90 8.23 8.70
CA LEU A 74 -5.93 9.19 8.33
C LEU A 74 -6.37 9.04 6.88
N ILE A 75 -5.43 8.75 5.97
CA ILE A 75 -5.74 8.44 4.57
C ILE A 75 -6.64 7.20 4.48
N LEU A 76 -6.32 6.13 5.20
CA LEU A 76 -7.13 4.91 5.22
C LEU A 76 -8.57 5.17 5.69
N LEU A 77 -8.75 5.93 6.77
CA LEU A 77 -10.08 6.31 7.25
C LEU A 77 -10.84 7.17 6.23
N ALA A 78 -10.14 8.06 5.52
CA ALA A 78 -10.73 8.87 4.46
C ALA A 78 -11.14 8.03 3.24
N VAL A 79 -10.39 6.98 2.91
CA VAL A 79 -10.77 6.02 1.86
C VAL A 79 -12.04 5.26 2.25
N GLY A 80 -12.23 4.88 3.52
CA GLY A 80 -13.50 4.30 3.99
C GLY A 80 -14.70 5.22 3.73
N MET A 81 -14.58 6.51 4.05
CA MET A 81 -15.60 7.52 3.73
C MET A 81 -15.85 7.63 2.22
N LEU A 82 -14.77 7.63 1.43
CA LEU A 82 -14.82 7.74 -0.02
C LEU A 82 -15.55 6.54 -0.64
N ILE A 83 -15.23 5.30 -0.23
CA ILE A 83 -15.88 4.08 -0.72
C ILE A 83 -17.40 4.17 -0.54
N GLY A 84 -17.84 4.43 0.69
CA GLY A 84 -19.27 4.49 1.01
C GLY A 84 -20.01 5.56 0.19
N THR A 85 -19.46 6.78 0.14
CA THR A 85 -20.10 7.90 -0.58
C THR A 85 -20.01 7.77 -2.09
N TRP A 86 -18.96 7.17 -2.63
CA TRP A 86 -18.84 6.93 -4.06
C TRP A 86 -19.77 5.83 -4.54
N ILE A 87 -20.03 4.80 -3.72
CA ILE A 87 -21.05 3.82 -4.07
C ILE A 87 -22.43 4.45 -3.96
N LEU A 88 -22.74 5.12 -2.85
CA LEU A 88 -24.04 5.76 -2.64
C LEU A 88 -24.37 6.81 -3.72
N SER A 89 -23.38 7.57 -4.18
CA SER A 89 -23.56 8.57 -5.25
C SER A 89 -23.66 8.00 -6.65
N GLY A 90 -23.37 6.70 -6.82
CA GLY A 90 -23.27 6.08 -8.15
C GLY A 90 -21.94 6.34 -8.86
N THR A 91 -20.93 6.90 -8.18
CA THR A 91 -19.57 7.07 -8.74
C THR A 91 -18.90 5.72 -9.03
N VAL A 92 -18.84 4.80 -8.05
CA VAL A 92 -18.32 3.44 -8.28
C VAL A 92 -19.20 2.67 -9.28
N PRO A 93 -20.54 2.66 -9.15
CA PRO A 93 -21.43 2.13 -10.18
C PRO A 93 -21.14 2.66 -11.59
N ALA A 94 -20.91 3.97 -11.77
CA ALA A 94 -20.56 4.56 -13.06
C ALA A 94 -19.19 4.10 -13.57
N MET A 95 -18.19 3.97 -12.68
CA MET A 95 -16.89 3.41 -13.04
C MET A 95 -17.01 1.98 -13.54
N ILE A 96 -17.84 1.16 -12.90
CA ILE A 96 -18.12 -0.22 -13.34
C ILE A 96 -18.83 -0.20 -14.69
N TYR A 97 -19.94 0.55 -14.78
CA TYR A 97 -20.78 0.64 -15.97
C TYR A 97 -20.02 1.04 -17.23
N TYR A 98 -19.18 2.08 -17.16
CA TYR A 98 -18.37 2.51 -18.29
C TYR A 98 -17.10 1.67 -18.45
N GLY A 99 -16.53 1.18 -17.35
CA GLY A 99 -15.32 0.36 -17.36
C GLY A 99 -15.50 -0.94 -18.13
N VAL A 100 -16.62 -1.66 -17.93
CA VAL A 100 -16.92 -2.91 -18.64
C VAL A 100 -17.15 -2.72 -20.14
N GLN A 101 -17.42 -1.49 -20.61
CA GLN A 101 -17.58 -1.18 -22.03
C GLN A 101 -16.25 -0.90 -22.73
N ILE A 102 -15.26 -0.41 -21.99
CA ILE A 102 -13.98 0.03 -22.53
C ILE A 102 -12.91 -1.05 -22.36
N LEU A 103 -12.95 -1.80 -21.25
CA LEU A 103 -11.95 -2.79 -20.92
C LEU A 103 -12.31 -4.17 -21.48
N ASN A 104 -11.29 -4.85 -22.00
CA ASN A 104 -11.41 -6.22 -22.47
C ASN A 104 -10.97 -7.19 -21.35
N PRO A 105 -11.81 -8.17 -20.94
CA PRO A 105 -11.48 -9.14 -19.90
C PRO A 105 -10.17 -9.88 -20.14
N SER A 106 -9.87 -10.24 -21.39
CA SER A 106 -8.70 -11.05 -21.75
C SER A 106 -7.37 -10.38 -21.41
N ILE A 107 -7.31 -9.04 -21.42
CA ILE A 107 -6.11 -8.27 -21.08
C ILE A 107 -6.25 -7.49 -19.76
N PHE A 108 -7.34 -7.72 -19.01
CA PHE A 108 -7.77 -6.86 -17.92
C PHE A 108 -6.71 -6.69 -16.83
N TYR A 109 -6.02 -7.76 -16.42
CA TYR A 109 -4.96 -7.67 -15.41
C TYR A 109 -3.80 -6.78 -15.89
N ALA A 110 -3.33 -6.98 -17.12
CA ALA A 110 -2.25 -6.17 -17.68
C ALA A 110 -2.67 -4.71 -17.89
N ALA A 111 -3.91 -4.49 -18.37
CA ALA A 111 -4.49 -3.16 -18.51
C ALA A 111 -4.61 -2.46 -17.16
N SER A 112 -5.07 -3.16 -16.12
CA SER A 112 -5.17 -2.62 -14.75
C SER A 112 -3.80 -2.20 -14.22
N ALA A 113 -2.79 -3.06 -14.36
CA ALA A 113 -1.42 -2.71 -13.99
C ALA A 113 -0.90 -1.49 -14.76
N MET A 114 -1.16 -1.40 -16.06
CA MET A 114 -0.73 -0.26 -16.89
C MET A 114 -1.45 1.05 -16.53
N ILE A 115 -2.76 1.01 -16.34
CA ILE A 115 -3.55 2.18 -15.94
C ILE A 115 -3.05 2.70 -14.58
N CYS A 116 -2.90 1.81 -13.61
CA CYS A 116 -2.37 2.17 -12.29
C CYS A 116 -0.95 2.74 -12.39
N ALA A 117 -0.08 2.17 -13.24
CA ALA A 117 1.26 2.69 -13.48
C ALA A 117 1.27 4.12 -14.03
N ILE A 118 0.54 4.38 -15.11
CA ILE A 118 0.52 5.71 -15.76
C ILE A 118 0.04 6.77 -14.78
N ILE A 119 -1.02 6.47 -14.04
CA ILE A 119 -1.60 7.42 -13.09
C ILE A 119 -0.69 7.59 -11.87
N ALA A 120 -0.10 6.50 -11.35
CA ALA A 120 0.82 6.57 -10.23
C ALA A 120 2.10 7.36 -10.54
N ILE A 121 2.62 7.34 -11.78
CA ILE A 121 3.74 8.22 -12.18
C ILE A 121 3.39 9.69 -11.98
N SER A 122 2.18 10.07 -12.38
CA SER A 122 1.71 11.46 -12.31
C SER A 122 1.41 11.89 -10.88
N ILE A 123 0.85 10.98 -10.07
CA ILE A 123 0.42 11.24 -8.71
C ILE A 123 1.57 11.13 -7.70
N GLY A 124 2.47 10.14 -7.87
CA GLY A 124 3.52 9.81 -6.90
C GLY A 124 3.01 9.18 -5.61
N SER A 125 1.95 8.38 -5.69
CA SER A 125 1.40 7.68 -4.52
C SER A 125 0.68 6.41 -4.93
N SER A 126 1.25 5.27 -4.54
CA SER A 126 0.62 3.96 -4.72
C SER A 126 -0.69 3.83 -3.93
N TRP A 127 -0.77 4.48 -2.76
CA TRP A 127 -1.93 4.45 -1.87
C TRP A 127 -3.13 5.15 -2.48
N THR A 128 -2.89 6.34 -3.04
CA THR A 128 -3.94 7.13 -3.69
C THR A 128 -4.51 6.38 -4.90
N VAL A 129 -3.65 5.75 -5.71
CA VAL A 129 -4.10 4.98 -6.89
C VAL A 129 -4.92 3.76 -6.48
N ALA A 130 -4.48 2.98 -5.49
CA ALA A 130 -5.24 1.84 -4.98
C ALA A 130 -6.59 2.26 -4.37
N GLY A 131 -6.61 3.35 -3.60
CA GLY A 131 -7.80 3.89 -2.93
C GLY A 131 -8.78 4.64 -3.83
N THR A 132 -8.56 4.65 -5.14
CA THR A 132 -9.40 5.41 -6.08
C THR A 132 -9.70 4.59 -7.33
N LEU A 133 -8.77 4.51 -8.27
CA LEU A 133 -8.89 3.66 -9.46
C LEU A 133 -8.90 2.19 -9.09
N GLY A 134 -8.11 1.78 -8.09
CA GLY A 134 -8.07 0.40 -7.62
C GLY A 134 -9.44 -0.12 -7.20
N ILE A 135 -10.23 0.66 -6.46
CA ILE A 135 -11.59 0.28 -6.05
C ILE A 135 -12.49 0.03 -7.27
N GLY A 136 -12.47 0.93 -8.25
CA GLY A 136 -13.27 0.76 -9.47
C GLY A 136 -12.81 -0.43 -10.31
N LEU A 137 -11.50 -0.65 -10.43
CA LEU A 137 -10.94 -1.83 -11.10
C LEU A 137 -11.30 -3.13 -10.37
N MET A 138 -11.29 -3.15 -9.04
CA MET A 138 -11.79 -4.30 -8.26
C MET A 138 -13.28 -4.57 -8.55
N GLY A 139 -14.08 -3.51 -8.67
CA GLY A 139 -15.48 -3.61 -9.07
C GLY A 139 -15.66 -4.23 -10.46
N ILE A 140 -14.94 -3.72 -11.46
CA ILE A 140 -14.97 -4.23 -12.84
C ILE A 140 -14.47 -5.68 -12.91
N ALA A 141 -13.44 -6.03 -12.13
CA ALA A 141 -12.95 -7.40 -12.06
C ALA A 141 -14.02 -8.36 -11.54
N GLY A 142 -14.74 -7.98 -10.49
CA GLY A 142 -15.89 -8.74 -10.00
C GLY A 142 -16.94 -8.93 -11.08
N SER A 143 -17.26 -7.88 -11.84
CA SER A 143 -18.18 -7.92 -12.98
C SER A 143 -17.76 -8.85 -14.11
N PHE A 144 -16.45 -9.02 -14.32
CA PHE A 144 -15.89 -9.97 -15.28
C PHE A 144 -15.68 -11.37 -14.70
N ASP A 145 -16.09 -11.64 -13.45
CA ASP A 145 -15.79 -12.88 -12.72
C ASP A 145 -14.27 -13.21 -12.69
N LEU A 146 -13.44 -12.17 -12.62
CA LEU A 146 -12.00 -12.29 -12.55
C LEU A 146 -11.53 -12.43 -11.11
N SER A 147 -10.41 -13.13 -10.93
CA SER A 147 -9.81 -13.36 -9.61
C SER A 147 -9.52 -12.03 -8.90
N PRO A 148 -10.12 -11.78 -7.71
CA PRO A 148 -9.83 -10.59 -6.92
C PRO A 148 -8.35 -10.53 -6.51
N ALA A 149 -7.73 -11.69 -6.24
CA ALA A 149 -6.33 -11.79 -5.84
C ALA A 149 -5.36 -11.37 -6.95
N ILE A 150 -5.60 -11.82 -8.18
CA ILE A 150 -4.77 -11.44 -9.34
C ILE A 150 -4.99 -9.97 -9.69
N THR A 151 -6.25 -9.51 -9.62
CA THR A 151 -6.60 -8.10 -9.83
C THR A 151 -5.87 -7.19 -8.85
N ALA A 152 -5.94 -7.49 -7.56
CA ALA A 152 -5.24 -6.72 -6.54
C ALA A 152 -3.72 -6.73 -6.77
N GLY A 153 -3.14 -7.89 -7.12
CA GLY A 153 -1.73 -8.00 -7.49
C GLY A 153 -1.34 -7.13 -8.69
N ALA A 154 -2.20 -7.04 -9.71
CA ALA A 154 -2.01 -6.18 -10.87
C ALA A 154 -2.09 -4.68 -10.53
N ILE A 155 -3.12 -4.29 -9.78
CA ILE A 155 -3.29 -2.91 -9.30
C ILE A 155 -2.07 -2.48 -8.48
N ILE A 156 -1.63 -3.31 -7.52
CA ILE A 156 -0.47 -3.04 -6.66
C ILE A 156 0.80 -2.96 -7.50
N SER A 157 1.01 -3.89 -8.44
CA SER A 157 2.18 -3.87 -9.32
C SER A 157 2.28 -2.57 -10.12
N GLY A 158 1.17 -2.12 -10.70
CA GLY A 158 1.09 -0.85 -11.42
C GLY A 158 1.30 0.36 -10.52
N ALA A 159 0.55 0.42 -9.41
CA ALA A 159 0.58 1.53 -8.47
C ALA A 159 2.00 1.75 -7.92
N TYR A 160 2.69 0.68 -7.49
CA TYR A 160 4.06 0.77 -6.99
C TYR A 160 5.09 1.04 -8.08
N PHE A 161 4.89 0.56 -9.31
CA PHE A 161 5.76 0.91 -10.43
C PHE A 161 5.76 2.42 -10.68
N GLY A 162 4.58 3.02 -10.76
CA GLY A 162 4.47 4.44 -11.05
C GLY A 162 4.91 5.32 -9.88
N ASP A 163 4.57 4.93 -8.64
CA ASP A 163 5.01 5.58 -7.41
C ASP A 163 6.54 5.71 -7.38
N LYS A 164 7.23 4.59 -7.59
CA LYS A 164 8.69 4.50 -7.62
C LYS A 164 9.37 5.36 -8.70
N LEU A 165 8.70 5.65 -9.81
CA LEU A 165 9.26 6.48 -10.89
C LEU A 165 8.82 7.94 -10.80
N SER A 166 7.99 8.29 -9.82
CA SER A 166 7.47 9.65 -9.68
C SER A 166 8.43 10.52 -8.87
N PRO A 167 8.81 11.71 -9.36
CA PRO A 167 9.56 12.68 -8.57
C PRO A 167 8.75 13.24 -7.38
N MET A 168 7.43 13.04 -7.37
CA MET A 168 6.54 13.49 -6.31
C MET A 168 6.38 12.47 -5.18
N SER A 169 6.93 11.26 -5.33
CA SER A 169 6.78 10.19 -4.35
C SER A 169 7.59 10.44 -3.07
N ASP A 170 6.93 10.31 -1.92
CA ASP A 170 7.57 10.46 -0.62
C ASP A 170 8.70 9.45 -0.42
N THR A 171 8.54 8.20 -0.87
CA THR A 171 9.56 7.16 -0.68
C THR A 171 10.74 7.38 -1.61
N THR A 172 10.49 7.79 -2.85
CA THR A 172 11.56 8.11 -3.82
C THR A 172 12.37 9.33 -3.36
N ASN A 173 11.70 10.35 -2.81
CA ASN A 173 12.37 11.48 -2.16
C ASN A 173 13.12 11.04 -0.89
N LEU A 174 12.55 10.17 -0.07
CA LEU A 174 13.20 9.68 1.14
C LEU A 174 14.43 8.82 0.84
N ALA A 175 14.38 7.94 -0.16
CA ALA A 175 15.50 7.07 -0.53
C ALA A 175 16.70 7.89 -1.03
N SER A 176 16.44 8.86 -1.91
CA SER A 176 17.48 9.78 -2.41
C SER A 176 18.05 10.66 -1.28
N ALA A 177 17.21 11.20 -0.40
CA ALA A 177 17.66 11.99 0.75
C ALA A 177 18.45 11.15 1.79
N ALA A 178 17.96 9.95 2.11
CA ALA A 178 18.59 9.03 3.07
C ALA A 178 19.96 8.55 2.61
N THR A 179 20.21 8.54 1.29
CA THR A 179 21.50 8.17 0.70
C THR A 179 22.34 9.36 0.26
N GLY A 180 21.76 10.58 0.22
CA GLY A 180 22.47 11.81 -0.13
C GLY A 180 22.84 11.88 -1.62
N VAL A 181 21.93 11.45 -2.49
CA VAL A 181 22.09 11.50 -3.96
C VAL A 181 21.04 12.43 -4.58
N ASP A 182 21.32 12.93 -5.79
CA ASP A 182 20.33 13.70 -6.55
C ASP A 182 19.10 12.85 -6.91
N LEU A 183 17.92 13.44 -6.80
CA LEU A 183 16.64 12.78 -7.02
C LEU A 183 16.49 12.29 -8.48
N PHE A 184 16.85 13.12 -9.46
CA PHE A 184 16.66 12.76 -10.87
C PHE A 184 17.67 11.70 -11.31
N ASP A 185 18.90 11.76 -10.80
CA ASP A 185 19.88 10.71 -11.02
C ASP A 185 19.45 9.38 -10.39
N HIS A 186 18.85 9.43 -9.19
CA HIS A 186 18.25 8.27 -8.56
C HIS A 186 17.14 7.65 -9.42
N ILE A 187 16.18 8.46 -9.90
CA ILE A 187 15.08 7.99 -10.76
C ILE A 187 15.62 7.36 -12.05
N ARG A 188 16.57 8.01 -12.72
CA ARG A 188 17.21 7.45 -13.93
C ARG A 188 17.89 6.12 -13.63
N HIS A 189 18.59 6.02 -12.50
CA HIS A 189 19.29 4.79 -12.12
C HIS A 189 18.34 3.64 -11.78
N MET A 190 17.15 3.93 -11.24
CA MET A 190 16.12 2.94 -10.95
C MET A 190 15.51 2.29 -12.20
N LEU A 191 15.55 2.96 -13.36
CA LEU A 191 14.99 2.42 -14.61
C LEU A 191 15.61 1.06 -14.98
N TRP A 192 16.88 0.84 -14.62
CA TRP A 192 17.60 -0.42 -14.87
C TRP A 192 16.93 -1.65 -14.25
N THR A 193 16.37 -1.53 -13.05
CA THR A 193 15.66 -2.65 -12.38
C THR A 193 14.15 -2.55 -12.58
N THR A 194 13.62 -1.33 -12.60
CA THR A 194 12.17 -1.08 -12.58
C THR A 194 11.48 -1.43 -13.90
N VAL A 195 12.03 -0.98 -15.04
CA VAL A 195 11.41 -1.22 -16.36
C VAL A 195 11.44 -2.72 -16.72
N PRO A 196 12.57 -3.44 -16.58
CA PRO A 196 12.59 -4.88 -16.85
C PRO A 196 11.63 -5.66 -15.95
N SER A 197 11.58 -5.39 -14.65
CA SER A 197 10.65 -6.06 -13.73
C SER A 197 9.19 -5.84 -14.11
N PHE A 198 8.82 -4.61 -14.43
CA PHE A 198 7.44 -4.29 -14.80
C PHE A 198 7.06 -4.88 -16.15
N THR A 199 8.00 -4.90 -17.10
CA THR A 199 7.79 -5.55 -18.40
C THR A 199 7.50 -7.04 -18.22
N ILE A 200 8.28 -7.73 -17.38
CA ILE A 200 8.05 -9.13 -17.07
C ILE A 200 6.69 -9.31 -16.38
N ALA A 201 6.35 -8.45 -15.41
CA ALA A 201 5.05 -8.49 -14.74
C ALA A 201 3.87 -8.34 -15.73
N LEU A 202 3.94 -7.39 -16.66
CA LEU A 202 2.93 -7.20 -17.70
C LEU A 202 2.79 -8.42 -18.60
N ILE A 203 3.91 -9.02 -19.02
CA ILE A 203 3.89 -10.25 -19.83
C ILE A 203 3.21 -11.38 -19.05
N ILE A 204 3.51 -11.55 -17.76
CA ILE A 204 2.86 -12.56 -16.92
C ILE A 204 1.35 -12.28 -16.83
N PHE A 205 0.93 -11.04 -16.58
CA PHE A 205 -0.49 -10.69 -16.53
C PHE A 205 -1.22 -10.91 -17.86
N LEU A 206 -0.54 -10.66 -19.00
CA LEU A 206 -1.08 -10.96 -20.33
C LEU A 206 -1.23 -12.46 -20.58
N ILE A 207 -0.26 -13.27 -20.14
CA ILE A 207 -0.28 -14.73 -20.29
C ILE A 207 -1.36 -15.37 -19.41
N ILE A 208 -1.47 -14.92 -18.15
CA ILE A 208 -2.53 -15.38 -17.25
C ILE A 208 -3.88 -15.10 -17.91
N GLY A 209 -4.06 -13.87 -18.41
CA GLY A 209 -5.26 -13.44 -19.12
C GLY A 209 -6.53 -13.56 -18.29
N GLY A 210 -7.62 -12.94 -18.75
CA GLY A 210 -8.95 -13.24 -18.24
C GLY A 210 -9.52 -14.46 -18.96
N SER A 211 -9.06 -15.67 -18.64
CA SER A 211 -9.69 -16.91 -19.14
C SER A 211 -11.00 -17.13 -18.38
N GLY A 212 -12.14 -16.88 -19.03
CA GLY A 212 -13.47 -17.03 -18.43
C GLY A 212 -14.17 -15.72 -18.06
N GLY A 213 -13.76 -14.59 -18.65
CA GLY A 213 -14.45 -13.30 -18.42
C GLY A 213 -15.95 -13.34 -18.77
N ALA A 214 -16.76 -12.58 -18.02
CA ALA A 214 -18.20 -12.47 -18.24
C ALA A 214 -18.57 -12.28 -19.72
N THR A 215 -19.57 -13.03 -20.17
CA THR A 215 -20.13 -12.97 -21.51
C THR A 215 -20.77 -11.59 -21.77
N PRO A 216 -20.92 -11.17 -23.05
CA PRO A 216 -21.63 -9.94 -23.37
C PRO A 216 -23.03 -9.86 -22.75
N ALA A 217 -23.74 -11.00 -22.64
CA ALA A 217 -25.06 -11.06 -22.02
C ALA A 217 -25.02 -10.80 -20.50
N GLU A 218 -24.01 -11.31 -19.78
CA GLU A 218 -23.82 -11.05 -18.36
C GLU A 218 -23.43 -9.59 -18.11
N ILE A 219 -22.62 -9.00 -18.99
CA ILE A 219 -22.28 -7.57 -18.95
C ILE A 219 -23.53 -6.71 -19.14
N ASP A 220 -24.40 -7.04 -20.11
CA ASP A 220 -25.65 -6.29 -20.33
C ASP A 220 -26.65 -6.47 -19.17
N ALA A 221 -26.74 -7.67 -18.58
CA ALA A 221 -27.56 -7.92 -17.40
C ALA A 221 -27.08 -7.12 -16.18
N LEU A 222 -25.77 -7.05 -15.96
CA LEU A 222 -25.17 -6.21 -14.92
C LEU A 222 -25.48 -4.73 -15.15
N LYS A 223 -25.29 -4.23 -16.37
CA LYS A 223 -25.59 -2.82 -16.70
C LYS A 223 -27.04 -2.49 -16.43
N THR A 224 -27.96 -3.36 -16.83
CA THR A 224 -29.40 -3.22 -16.56
C THR A 224 -29.69 -3.18 -15.06
N SER A 225 -29.02 -4.04 -14.28
CA SER A 225 -29.17 -4.06 -12.82
C SER A 225 -28.59 -2.81 -12.13
N LEU A 226 -27.52 -2.23 -12.68
CA LEU A 226 -26.97 -0.96 -12.19
C LEU A 226 -27.92 0.21 -12.51
N GLU A 227 -28.51 0.23 -13.71
CA GLU A 227 -29.47 1.25 -14.14
C GLU A 227 -30.80 1.19 -13.38
N SER A 228 -31.18 0.03 -12.82
CA SER A 228 -32.38 -0.07 -11.98
C SER A 228 -32.18 0.49 -10.58
N GLU A 229 -30.94 0.47 -10.06
CA GLU A 229 -30.61 0.95 -8.71
C GLU A 229 -30.09 2.39 -8.69
N PHE A 230 -29.43 2.83 -9.76
CA PHE A 230 -28.77 4.13 -9.83
C PHE A 230 -29.12 4.87 -11.11
N ASN A 231 -29.31 6.18 -10.99
CA ASN A 231 -29.37 7.06 -12.17
C ASN A 231 -27.95 7.30 -12.72
N ILE A 232 -27.42 6.37 -13.52
CA ILE A 232 -26.05 6.41 -14.01
C ILE A 232 -25.87 7.50 -15.07
N GLY A 233 -24.86 8.36 -14.87
CA GLY A 233 -24.43 9.32 -15.88
C GLY A 233 -22.97 9.71 -15.72
N ILE A 234 -22.38 10.26 -16.78
CA ILE A 234 -20.96 10.65 -16.80
C ILE A 234 -20.59 11.69 -15.74
N HIS A 235 -21.55 12.53 -15.34
CA HIS A 235 -21.39 13.51 -14.27
C HIS A 235 -21.11 12.87 -12.91
N LEU A 236 -21.46 11.60 -12.70
CA LEU A 236 -21.13 10.87 -11.47
C LEU A 236 -19.64 10.53 -11.37
N LEU A 237 -18.85 10.68 -12.45
CA LEU A 237 -17.39 10.56 -12.38
C LEU A 237 -16.71 11.83 -11.86
N LEU A 238 -17.46 12.91 -11.59
CA LEU A 238 -16.91 14.17 -11.08
C LEU A 238 -16.10 14.02 -9.78
N PRO A 239 -16.48 13.20 -8.76
CA PRO A 239 -15.68 13.05 -7.55
C PRO A 239 -14.31 12.43 -7.85
N LEU A 240 -14.27 11.42 -8.73
CA LEU A 240 -13.03 10.82 -9.22
C LEU A 240 -12.16 11.86 -9.93
N LEU A 241 -12.74 12.61 -10.87
CA LEU A 241 -12.00 13.64 -11.63
C LEU A 241 -11.52 14.79 -10.73
N LEU A 242 -12.33 15.19 -9.75
CA LEU A 242 -11.96 16.19 -8.75
C LEU A 242 -10.77 15.73 -7.93
N MET A 243 -10.82 14.50 -7.43
CA MET A 243 -9.73 13.89 -6.66
C MET A 243 -8.44 13.82 -7.48
N LEU A 244 -8.50 13.25 -8.69
CA LEU A 244 -7.34 13.16 -9.58
C LEU A 244 -6.79 14.55 -9.93
N GLY A 245 -7.67 15.53 -10.13
CA GLY A 245 -7.29 16.92 -10.40
C GLY A 245 -6.62 17.62 -9.22
N LEU A 246 -7.07 17.38 -7.99
CA LEU A 246 -6.46 17.91 -6.77
C LEU A 246 -5.07 17.30 -6.56
N VAL A 247 -4.95 15.99 -6.71
CA VAL A 247 -3.67 15.28 -6.54
C VAL A 247 -2.68 15.67 -7.64
N TYR A 248 -3.13 15.80 -8.89
CA TYR A 248 -2.32 16.33 -9.99
C TYR A 248 -1.79 17.74 -9.71
N LYS A 249 -2.58 18.58 -9.03
CA LYS A 249 -2.16 19.91 -8.55
C LYS A 249 -1.28 19.88 -7.29
N LYS A 250 -0.79 18.70 -6.89
CA LYS A 250 0.03 18.47 -5.68
C LYS A 250 -0.67 18.87 -4.39
N PHE A 251 -2.00 18.79 -4.36
CA PHE A 251 -2.75 18.94 -3.11
C PHE A 251 -2.50 17.71 -2.21
N PRO A 252 -2.39 17.86 -0.87
CA PRO A 252 -2.11 16.73 0.00
C PRO A 252 -3.17 15.63 -0.13
N ALA A 253 -2.76 14.36 -0.09
CA ALA A 253 -3.61 13.21 -0.40
C ALA A 253 -4.82 13.09 0.54
N TYR A 254 -4.62 13.22 1.86
CA TYR A 254 -5.70 13.15 2.85
C TYR A 254 -6.86 14.12 2.56
N PRO A 255 -6.64 15.45 2.50
CA PRO A 255 -7.74 16.37 2.23
C PRO A 255 -8.31 16.22 0.81
N ALA A 256 -7.52 15.80 -0.19
CA ALA A 256 -8.04 15.51 -1.53
C ALA A 256 -9.08 14.37 -1.51
N ILE A 257 -8.80 13.29 -0.76
CA ILE A 257 -9.72 12.15 -0.59
C ILE A 257 -10.98 12.59 0.16
N VAL A 258 -10.84 13.39 1.23
CA VAL A 258 -12.01 13.90 1.99
C VAL A 258 -12.89 14.79 1.11
N VAL A 259 -12.30 15.75 0.38
CA VAL A 259 -13.06 16.62 -0.54
C VAL A 259 -13.79 15.80 -1.60
N SER A 260 -13.17 14.74 -2.11
CA SER A 260 -13.79 13.80 -3.04
C SER A 260 -14.96 13.02 -2.43
N ALA A 261 -14.81 12.51 -1.20
CA ALA A 261 -15.89 11.83 -0.48
C ALA A 261 -17.07 12.77 -0.25
N LEU A 262 -16.81 14.02 0.13
CA LEU A 262 -17.84 15.05 0.30
C LEU A 262 -18.50 15.44 -1.04
N ALA A 263 -17.75 15.49 -2.13
CA ALA A 263 -18.32 15.68 -3.47
C ALA A 263 -19.24 14.50 -3.84
N GLY A 264 -18.85 13.26 -3.50
CA GLY A 264 -19.71 12.08 -3.59
C GLY A 264 -21.00 12.25 -2.80
N ALA A 265 -20.92 12.66 -1.53
CA ALA A 265 -22.10 12.94 -0.71
C ALA A 265 -23.04 13.99 -1.33
N VAL A 266 -22.48 15.07 -1.90
CA VAL A 266 -23.26 16.09 -2.61
C VAL A 266 -23.95 15.50 -3.84
N LEU A 267 -23.26 14.71 -4.66
CA LEU A 267 -23.86 14.07 -5.83
C LEU A 267 -24.93 13.04 -5.44
N ALA A 268 -24.75 12.30 -4.35
CA ALA A 268 -25.77 11.40 -3.83
C ALA A 268 -27.06 12.16 -3.50
N LEU A 269 -26.96 13.32 -2.85
CA LEU A 269 -28.13 14.16 -2.54
C LEU A 269 -28.82 14.72 -3.79
N LEU A 270 -28.05 15.08 -4.81
CA LEU A 270 -28.58 15.70 -6.03
C LEU A 270 -29.16 14.68 -7.02
N PHE A 271 -28.55 13.51 -7.14
CA PHE A 271 -28.82 12.56 -8.21
C PHE A 271 -29.32 11.19 -7.74
N GLN A 272 -29.16 10.85 -6.45
CA GLN A 272 -29.60 9.57 -5.86
C GLN A 272 -30.42 9.74 -4.56
N PRO A 273 -31.36 10.71 -4.45
CA PRO A 273 -32.03 10.99 -3.17
C PRO A 273 -32.81 9.80 -2.60
N ASP A 274 -33.41 8.97 -3.45
CA ASP A 274 -34.15 7.77 -3.03
C ASP A 274 -33.22 6.73 -2.40
N THR A 275 -32.03 6.53 -2.98
CA THR A 275 -31.01 5.62 -2.46
C THR A 275 -30.46 6.11 -1.13
N VAL A 276 -30.27 7.43 -0.98
CA VAL A 276 -29.89 8.05 0.30
C VAL A 276 -30.96 7.80 1.38
N ALA A 277 -32.24 8.00 1.04
CA ALA A 277 -33.34 7.77 1.97
C ALA A 277 -33.47 6.30 2.36
N LYS A 278 -33.31 5.37 1.40
CA LYS A 278 -33.31 3.92 1.68
C LYS A 278 -32.21 3.53 2.67
N LEU A 279 -30.99 4.04 2.47
CA LEU A 279 -29.86 3.76 3.37
C LEU A 279 -30.07 4.33 4.78
N ALA A 280 -30.83 5.41 4.91
CA ALA A 280 -31.17 6.00 6.22
C ALA A 280 -31.99 5.05 7.11
N GLY A 281 -32.66 4.05 6.53
CA GLY A 281 -33.41 3.02 7.26
C GLY A 281 -34.62 3.58 8.00
N ASP A 282 -34.68 3.37 9.32
CA ASP A 282 -35.77 3.89 10.15
C ASP A 282 -35.79 5.43 10.16
N THR A 283 -36.90 6.00 9.70
CA THR A 283 -37.08 7.45 9.48
C THR A 283 -38.23 8.03 10.30
N ASP A 284 -38.79 7.25 11.24
CA ASP A 284 -39.97 7.64 12.00
C ASP A 284 -39.73 8.95 12.77
N GLY A 285 -40.60 9.94 12.50
CA GLY A 285 -40.56 11.26 13.13
C GLY A 285 -39.49 12.22 12.61
N LEU A 286 -38.69 11.85 11.60
CA LEU A 286 -37.66 12.72 11.02
C LEU A 286 -38.18 13.49 9.80
N SER A 287 -37.84 14.78 9.71
CA SER A 287 -38.09 15.55 8.48
C SER A 287 -37.09 15.17 7.38
N THR A 288 -37.46 15.35 6.12
CA THR A 288 -36.65 14.98 4.93
C THR A 288 -35.18 15.41 5.02
N PRO A 289 -34.81 16.65 5.42
CA PRO A 289 -33.39 17.02 5.53
C PRO A 289 -32.58 16.16 6.52
N PHE A 290 -33.20 15.76 7.64
CA PHE A 290 -32.54 14.90 8.63
C PHE A 290 -32.42 13.44 8.14
N ILE A 291 -33.40 12.95 7.36
CA ILE A 291 -33.32 11.64 6.71
C ILE A 291 -32.13 11.61 5.75
N MET A 292 -32.02 12.62 4.89
CA MET A 292 -30.93 12.74 3.93
C MET A 292 -29.56 12.84 4.62
N LEU A 293 -29.47 13.67 5.65
CA LEU A 293 -28.25 13.78 6.46
C LEU A 293 -27.87 12.44 7.11
N LYS A 294 -28.86 11.72 7.66
CA LYS A 294 -28.66 10.40 8.27
C LYS A 294 -28.11 9.40 7.26
N GLY A 295 -28.70 9.32 6.05
CA GLY A 295 -28.23 8.44 4.98
C GLY A 295 -26.78 8.74 4.56
N ILE A 296 -26.43 10.02 4.40
CA ILE A 296 -25.06 10.44 4.10
C ILE A 296 -24.09 10.08 5.23
N TRP A 297 -24.48 10.28 6.49
CA TRP A 297 -23.62 9.94 7.62
C TRP A 297 -23.38 8.45 7.71
N ILE A 298 -24.43 7.63 7.58
CA ILE A 298 -24.30 6.17 7.52
C ILE A 298 -23.34 5.76 6.40
N SER A 299 -23.48 6.36 5.22
CA SER A 299 -22.55 6.13 4.10
C SER A 299 -21.10 6.44 4.43
N LEU A 300 -20.83 7.53 5.15
CA LEU A 300 -19.47 7.92 5.54
C LEU A 300 -18.89 7.00 6.63
N PHE A 301 -19.66 6.70 7.69
CA PHE A 301 -19.13 5.96 8.83
C PHE A 301 -19.28 4.44 8.70
N ASP A 302 -20.38 3.93 8.16
CA ASP A 302 -20.69 2.49 8.07
C ASP A 302 -20.58 1.94 6.65
N GLY A 303 -20.72 2.81 5.64
CA GLY A 303 -20.59 2.44 4.23
C GLY A 303 -21.93 2.30 3.53
N TYR A 304 -21.92 1.57 2.41
CA TYR A 304 -23.11 1.31 1.62
C TYR A 304 -23.50 -0.16 1.73
N THR A 305 -24.80 -0.41 1.89
CA THR A 305 -25.38 -1.76 1.82
C THR A 305 -26.43 -1.76 0.72
N SER A 306 -26.23 -2.62 -0.27
CA SER A 306 -27.14 -2.79 -1.38
C SER A 306 -28.18 -3.87 -1.07
N ASN A 307 -29.40 -3.67 -1.54
CA ASN A 307 -30.50 -4.64 -1.47
C ASN A 307 -31.33 -4.56 -2.75
N SER A 308 -30.67 -4.91 -3.86
CA SER A 308 -31.20 -4.83 -5.22
C SER A 308 -32.00 -6.08 -5.62
N GLY A 309 -31.94 -7.14 -4.80
CA GLY A 309 -32.50 -8.45 -5.13
C GLY A 309 -31.61 -9.29 -6.05
N ASN A 310 -30.44 -8.78 -6.43
CA ASN A 310 -29.39 -9.51 -7.14
C ASN A 310 -28.20 -9.71 -6.19
N GLU A 311 -28.02 -10.95 -5.71
CA GLU A 311 -26.98 -11.29 -4.73
C GLU A 311 -25.56 -10.91 -5.20
N PHE A 312 -25.28 -11.05 -6.49
CA PHE A 312 -23.99 -10.67 -7.06
C PHE A 312 -23.78 -9.16 -7.00
N LEU A 313 -24.79 -8.37 -7.41
CA LEU A 313 -24.73 -6.92 -7.33
C LEU A 313 -24.64 -6.44 -5.87
N ASP A 314 -25.37 -7.10 -4.98
CA ASP A 314 -25.37 -6.76 -3.57
C ASP A 314 -24.02 -7.03 -2.90
N ALA A 315 -23.36 -8.14 -3.24
CA ALA A 315 -21.99 -8.42 -2.79
C ALA A 315 -20.95 -7.46 -3.39
N LEU A 316 -21.17 -7.02 -4.64
CA LEU A 316 -20.29 -6.11 -5.35
C LEU A 316 -20.33 -4.70 -4.76
N LEU A 317 -21.53 -4.19 -4.45
CA LEU A 317 -21.75 -2.82 -3.99
C LEU A 317 -21.77 -2.69 -2.47
N SER A 318 -22.04 -3.74 -1.71
CA SER A 318 -22.01 -3.65 -0.25
C SER A 318 -20.57 -3.59 0.26
N LYS A 319 -20.15 -2.39 0.70
CA LYS A 319 -18.81 -2.11 1.21
C LYS A 319 -18.88 -1.21 2.43
N GLY A 320 -18.01 -1.48 3.41
CA GLY A 320 -17.96 -0.72 4.65
C GLY A 320 -17.37 0.69 4.49
N GLY A 321 -17.70 1.55 5.45
CA GLY A 321 -17.25 2.94 5.53
C GLY A 321 -16.02 3.12 6.40
N MET A 322 -15.90 4.27 7.09
CA MET A 322 -14.79 4.51 8.01
C MET A 322 -14.65 3.44 9.11
N ALA A 323 -15.76 2.91 9.63
CA ALA A 323 -15.78 1.93 10.72
C ALA A 323 -15.09 0.61 10.34
N SER A 324 -15.25 0.15 9.09
CA SER A 324 -14.62 -1.10 8.63
C SER A 324 -13.09 -0.99 8.59
N MET A 325 -12.56 0.24 8.48
CA MET A 325 -11.12 0.51 8.48
C MET A 325 -10.50 0.50 9.89
N LEU A 326 -11.31 0.62 10.96
CA LEU A 326 -10.80 0.72 12.34
C LEU A 326 -10.00 -0.51 12.77
N ASN A 327 -10.36 -1.69 12.28
CA ASN A 327 -9.61 -2.90 12.58
C ASN A 327 -8.18 -2.85 12.01
N THR A 328 -8.05 -2.37 10.78
CA THR A 328 -6.77 -2.16 10.10
C THR A 328 -5.97 -1.05 10.77
N VAL A 329 -6.63 0.04 11.19
CA VAL A 329 -5.99 1.10 11.99
C VAL A 329 -5.43 0.53 13.29
N TRP A 330 -6.20 -0.29 14.00
CA TRP A 330 -5.73 -0.95 15.22
C TRP A 330 -4.48 -1.81 14.95
N LEU A 331 -4.48 -2.61 13.87
CA LEU A 331 -3.32 -3.40 13.46
C LEU A 331 -2.09 -2.54 13.21
N ILE A 332 -2.23 -1.48 12.42
CA ILE A 332 -1.17 -0.53 12.08
C ILE A 332 -0.56 0.08 13.35
N MET A 333 -1.40 0.56 14.28
CA MET A 333 -0.94 1.20 15.50
C MET A 333 -0.12 0.26 16.39
N MET A 334 -0.52 -1.01 16.50
CA MET A 334 0.24 -1.99 17.28
C MET A 334 1.55 -2.38 16.60
N ALA A 335 1.55 -2.49 15.27
CA ALA A 335 2.73 -2.86 14.50
C ALA A 335 3.79 -1.75 14.53
N LEU A 336 3.37 -0.50 14.37
CA LEU A 336 4.22 0.68 14.49
C LEU A 336 4.75 0.90 15.90
N GLY A 337 3.93 0.64 16.92
CA GLY A 337 4.37 0.65 18.31
C GLY A 337 5.50 -0.35 18.56
N PHE A 338 5.37 -1.58 18.02
CA PHE A 338 6.41 -2.60 18.08
C PHE A 338 7.69 -2.16 17.36
N GLY A 339 7.57 -1.72 16.10
CA GLY A 339 8.69 -1.26 15.29
C GLY A 339 9.44 -0.07 15.91
N GLY A 340 8.70 0.89 16.45
CA GLY A 340 9.26 2.05 17.15
C GLY A 340 10.08 1.67 18.38
N VAL A 341 9.64 0.68 19.16
CA VAL A 341 10.44 0.14 20.29
C VAL A 341 11.70 -0.55 19.78
N LEU A 342 11.63 -1.36 18.73
CA LEU A 342 12.82 -2.03 18.17
C LEU A 342 13.88 -1.04 17.67
N GLU A 343 13.44 0.07 17.06
CA GLU A 343 14.33 1.14 16.61
C GLU A 343 14.96 1.88 17.81
N HIS A 344 14.15 2.37 18.75
CA HIS A 344 14.62 3.20 19.86
C HIS A 344 15.46 2.42 20.89
N THR A 345 15.25 1.10 21.01
CA THR A 345 16.10 0.23 21.84
C THR A 345 17.41 -0.16 21.16
N GLY A 346 17.61 0.20 19.89
CA GLY A 346 18.79 -0.14 19.10
C GLY A 346 18.84 -1.61 18.66
N ILE A 347 17.78 -2.39 18.88
CA ILE A 347 17.66 -3.80 18.44
C ILE A 347 17.79 -3.87 16.93
N LEU A 348 17.03 -3.04 16.21
CA LEU A 348 17.07 -3.00 14.76
C LEU A 348 18.47 -2.64 14.25
N SER A 349 19.08 -1.55 14.75
CA SER A 349 20.43 -1.12 14.36
C SER A 349 21.50 -2.18 14.63
N TYR A 350 21.40 -2.94 15.71
CA TYR A 350 22.33 -4.04 15.99
C TYR A 350 22.22 -5.17 14.96
N LEU A 351 20.99 -5.55 14.59
CA LEU A 351 20.76 -6.59 13.59
C LEU A 351 21.28 -6.17 12.21
N LEU A 352 21.08 -4.90 11.84
CA LEU A 352 21.59 -4.38 10.56
C LEU A 352 23.13 -4.37 10.53
N LYS A 353 23.79 -3.94 11.61
CA LYS A 353 25.27 -4.01 11.71
C LYS A 353 25.80 -5.44 11.64
N LEU A 354 25.03 -6.41 12.16
CA LEU A 354 25.42 -7.82 12.09
C LEU A 354 25.34 -8.34 10.65
N ALA A 355 24.30 -7.95 9.91
CA ALA A 355 24.10 -8.34 8.52
C ALA A 355 25.28 -7.89 7.62
N LEU A 356 25.86 -6.70 7.88
CA LEU A 356 27.02 -6.20 7.15
C LEU A 356 28.28 -7.07 7.31
N LYS A 357 28.44 -7.84 8.39
CA LYS A 357 29.63 -8.68 8.58
C LYS A 357 29.79 -9.78 7.54
N GLY A 358 28.71 -10.15 6.85
CA GLY A 358 28.70 -11.16 5.79
C GLY A 358 29.00 -10.62 4.40
N VAL A 359 29.23 -9.32 4.25
CA VAL A 359 29.48 -8.68 2.95
C VAL A 359 30.94 -8.86 2.55
N THR A 360 31.15 -9.44 1.37
CA THR A 360 32.49 -9.69 0.79
C THR A 360 32.63 -9.27 -0.68
N SER A 361 31.50 -8.98 -1.35
CA SER A 361 31.41 -8.65 -2.77
C SER A 361 30.21 -7.75 -3.06
N THR A 362 30.18 -7.12 -4.24
CA THR A 362 29.02 -6.34 -4.74
C THR A 362 27.71 -7.11 -4.64
N GLY A 363 27.68 -8.36 -5.12
CA GLY A 363 26.47 -9.20 -5.06
C GLY A 363 26.00 -9.44 -3.62
N SER A 364 26.93 -9.73 -2.70
CA SER A 364 26.58 -9.87 -1.28
C SER A 364 26.12 -8.57 -0.64
N LEU A 365 26.67 -7.41 -1.03
CA LEU A 365 26.26 -6.10 -0.50
C LEU A 365 24.83 -5.74 -0.93
N ILE A 366 24.52 -5.91 -2.22
CA ILE A 366 23.15 -5.70 -2.74
C ILE A 366 22.19 -6.68 -2.06
N THR A 367 22.55 -7.96 -1.97
CA THR A 367 21.72 -8.99 -1.32
C THR A 367 21.47 -8.66 0.15
N THR A 368 22.51 -8.30 0.90
CA THR A 368 22.39 -7.90 2.30
C THR A 368 21.50 -6.66 2.45
N THR A 369 21.60 -5.70 1.53
CA THR A 369 20.73 -4.51 1.52
C THR A 369 19.27 -4.89 1.28
N VAL A 370 18.98 -5.72 0.27
CA VAL A 370 17.63 -6.22 -0.02
C VAL A 370 17.05 -6.97 1.17
N LEU A 371 17.77 -7.95 1.72
CA LEU A 371 17.31 -8.74 2.87
C LEU A 371 17.13 -7.89 4.12
N THR A 372 17.98 -6.87 4.31
CA THR A 372 17.86 -5.91 5.40
C THR A 372 16.59 -5.08 5.26
N CYS A 373 16.29 -4.59 4.07
CA CYS A 373 15.09 -3.80 3.81
C CYS A 373 13.81 -4.62 4.03
N ILE A 374 13.77 -5.84 3.46
CA ILE A 374 12.65 -6.78 3.65
C ILE A 374 12.51 -7.14 5.13
N GLY A 375 13.63 -7.49 5.79
CA GLY A 375 13.64 -7.76 7.22
C GLY A 375 13.15 -6.57 8.04
N THR A 376 13.53 -5.35 7.67
CA THR A 376 13.05 -4.15 8.37
C THR A 376 11.56 -3.94 8.13
N ASN A 377 11.02 -4.16 6.93
CA ASN A 377 9.58 -4.11 6.70
C ASN A 377 8.81 -5.14 7.54
N ILE A 378 9.36 -6.35 7.70
CA ILE A 378 8.77 -7.42 8.50
C ILE A 378 8.76 -7.04 9.99
N LEU A 379 9.84 -6.44 10.47
CA LEU A 379 10.08 -6.19 11.90
C LEU A 379 9.55 -4.83 12.37
N ALA A 380 9.81 -3.77 11.61
CA ALA A 380 9.43 -2.40 11.95
C ALA A 380 8.02 -2.03 11.48
N ALA A 381 7.43 -2.85 10.59
CA ALA A 381 6.07 -2.68 10.07
C ALA A 381 5.80 -1.32 9.39
N ASP A 382 6.87 -0.61 8.98
CA ASP A 382 6.80 0.69 8.33
C ASP A 382 7.79 0.81 7.17
N GLN A 383 7.29 1.27 6.03
CA GLN A 383 8.09 1.46 4.83
C GLN A 383 9.13 2.57 4.98
N PHE A 384 8.80 3.68 5.66
CA PHE A 384 9.73 4.81 5.79
C PHE A 384 10.92 4.44 6.67
N ILE A 385 10.71 3.70 7.77
CA ILE A 385 11.81 3.14 8.58
C ILE A 385 12.65 2.17 7.75
N ALA A 386 12.01 1.29 6.97
CA ALA A 386 12.69 0.30 6.13
C ALA A 386 13.54 0.91 5.01
N VAL A 387 13.20 2.10 4.52
CA VAL A 387 14.02 2.87 3.58
C VAL A 387 15.12 3.64 4.31
N ALA A 388 14.73 4.43 5.31
CA ALA A 388 15.59 5.44 5.90
C ALA A 388 16.73 4.85 6.74
N LEU A 389 16.44 3.83 7.56
CA LEU A 389 17.44 3.29 8.47
C LEU A 389 18.56 2.54 7.72
N PRO A 390 18.29 1.58 6.82
CA PRO A 390 19.33 0.97 6.01
C PRO A 390 20.07 1.97 5.12
N GLY A 391 19.36 2.95 4.55
CA GLY A 391 19.97 3.98 3.70
C GLY A 391 21.02 4.83 4.41
N ARG A 392 20.76 5.21 5.67
CA ARG A 392 21.75 5.91 6.50
C ARG A 392 22.90 4.99 6.93
N MET A 393 22.60 3.75 7.27
CA MET A 393 23.58 2.82 7.86
C MET A 393 24.55 2.23 6.85
N TYR A 394 24.11 1.99 5.61
CA TYR A 394 24.91 1.24 4.62
C TYR A 394 25.68 2.16 3.66
N ARG A 395 25.51 3.48 3.78
CA ARG A 395 26.15 4.50 2.94
C ARG A 395 27.66 4.29 2.83
N ASP A 396 28.35 4.27 3.97
CA ASP A 396 29.81 4.14 4.04
C ASP A 396 30.28 2.78 3.49
N GLU A 397 29.45 1.74 3.61
CA GLU A 397 29.79 0.40 3.15
C GLU A 397 29.78 0.29 1.62
N TYR A 398 28.84 0.98 0.95
CA TYR A 398 28.85 1.07 -0.51
C TYR A 398 30.11 1.79 -1.01
N GLU A 399 30.54 2.84 -0.34
CA GLU A 399 31.76 3.58 -0.71
C GLU A 399 33.03 2.76 -0.49
N ARG A 400 33.11 2.01 0.62
CA ARG A 400 34.22 1.06 0.88
C ARG A 400 34.33 -0.02 -0.19
N HIS A 401 33.22 -0.41 -0.79
CA HIS A 401 33.15 -1.34 -1.91
C HIS A 401 33.32 -0.66 -3.28
N GLY A 402 33.66 0.63 -3.33
CA GLY A 402 33.89 1.37 -4.57
C GLY A 402 32.63 1.59 -5.40
N LEU A 403 31.46 1.57 -4.77
CA LEU A 403 30.16 1.77 -5.43
C LEU A 403 29.57 3.13 -5.09
N SER A 404 28.94 3.76 -6.07
CA SER A 404 28.15 4.96 -5.85
C SER A 404 26.97 4.67 -4.93
N ARG A 405 26.63 5.66 -4.09
CA ARG A 405 25.41 5.65 -3.26
C ARG A 405 24.12 5.57 -4.09
N LEU A 406 24.16 5.86 -5.39
CA LEU A 406 23.03 5.63 -6.31
C LEU A 406 22.62 4.15 -6.34
N ASN A 407 23.56 3.22 -6.23
CA ASN A 407 23.24 1.79 -6.15
C ASN A 407 22.48 1.48 -4.87
N LEU A 408 22.92 2.02 -3.72
CA LEU A 408 22.22 1.89 -2.45
C LEU A 408 20.80 2.47 -2.57
N SER A 409 20.65 3.70 -3.04
CA SER A 409 19.36 4.37 -3.21
C SER A 409 18.40 3.53 -4.05
N ARG A 410 18.88 3.01 -5.19
CA ARG A 410 18.09 2.12 -6.04
C ARG A 410 17.71 0.84 -5.29
N THR A 411 18.65 0.20 -4.59
CA THR A 411 18.37 -1.06 -3.89
C THR A 411 17.39 -0.89 -2.73
N LEU A 412 17.39 0.25 -2.03
CA LEU A 412 16.35 0.58 -1.04
C LEU A 412 14.96 0.59 -1.69
N GLU A 413 14.82 1.29 -2.83
CA GLU A 413 13.57 1.35 -3.58
C GLU A 413 13.20 0.02 -4.26
N ASP A 414 14.16 -0.80 -4.67
CA ASP A 414 13.92 -2.15 -5.18
C ASP A 414 13.39 -3.11 -4.11
N SER A 415 13.56 -2.80 -2.82
CA SER A 415 13.26 -3.74 -1.74
C SER A 415 12.34 -3.18 -0.67
N ALA A 416 12.76 -2.17 0.09
CA ALA A 416 11.98 -1.59 1.17
C ALA A 416 10.62 -1.07 0.65
N THR A 417 10.63 -0.31 -0.43
CA THR A 417 9.39 0.25 -0.96
C THR A 417 8.42 -0.82 -1.41
N LEU A 418 8.88 -1.73 -2.27
CA LEU A 418 8.03 -2.68 -2.95
C LEU A 418 7.51 -3.80 -2.05
N THR A 419 8.31 -4.25 -1.09
CA THR A 419 7.94 -5.40 -0.25
C THR A 419 7.04 -5.02 0.93
N SER A 420 6.91 -3.73 1.25
CA SER A 420 6.02 -3.23 2.31
C SER A 420 4.56 -3.69 2.11
N ALA A 421 4.05 -3.60 0.87
CA ALA A 421 2.71 -4.04 0.50
C ALA A 421 2.50 -5.56 0.61
N LEU A 422 3.56 -6.36 0.75
CA LEU A 422 3.48 -7.82 0.77
C LEU A 422 3.40 -8.40 2.19
N ILE A 423 3.36 -7.55 3.21
CA ILE A 423 3.41 -7.95 4.62
C ILE A 423 2.13 -7.47 5.33
N PRO A 424 1.28 -8.37 5.85
CA PRO A 424 -0.07 -8.00 6.31
C PRO A 424 -0.11 -7.07 7.51
N TRP A 425 0.91 -7.11 8.37
CA TRP A 425 1.03 -6.21 9.52
C TRP A 425 1.88 -4.97 9.24
N ASN A 426 2.41 -4.82 8.02
CA ASN A 426 3.06 -3.58 7.60
C ASN A 426 1.99 -2.57 7.16
N THR A 427 2.22 -1.27 7.40
CA THR A 427 1.29 -0.19 7.05
C THR A 427 0.77 -0.28 5.62
N CYS A 428 1.64 -0.57 4.66
CA CYS A 428 1.27 -0.68 3.25
C CYS A 428 0.43 -1.93 2.97
N GLY A 429 0.81 -3.09 3.49
CA GLY A 429 0.06 -4.33 3.27
C GLY A 429 -1.33 -4.28 3.90
N ALA A 430 -1.42 -3.72 5.11
CA ALA A 430 -2.67 -3.47 5.80
C ALA A 430 -3.57 -2.51 5.00
N TYR A 431 -3.02 -1.40 4.49
CA TYR A 431 -3.75 -0.45 3.66
C TYR A 431 -4.26 -1.07 2.36
N MET A 432 -3.39 -1.77 1.61
CA MET A 432 -3.77 -2.39 0.33
C MET A 432 -4.84 -3.46 0.53
N SER A 433 -4.74 -4.24 1.61
CA SER A 433 -5.74 -5.26 1.95
C SER A 433 -7.10 -4.65 2.27
N ALA A 434 -7.13 -3.61 3.10
CA ALA A 434 -8.38 -2.97 3.51
C ALA A 434 -9.04 -2.21 2.35
N THR A 435 -8.23 -1.55 1.53
CA THR A 435 -8.69 -0.74 0.39
C THR A 435 -9.20 -1.59 -0.77
N LEU A 436 -8.47 -2.63 -1.16
CA LEU A 436 -8.82 -3.49 -2.28
C LEU A 436 -9.75 -4.64 -1.88
N GLY A 437 -9.97 -4.85 -0.57
CA GLY A 437 -10.84 -5.91 -0.06
C GLY A 437 -10.27 -7.32 -0.24
N VAL A 438 -8.95 -7.46 -0.35
CA VAL A 438 -8.27 -8.75 -0.56
C VAL A 438 -7.15 -8.92 0.46
N ALA A 439 -7.14 -10.04 1.18
CA ALA A 439 -6.10 -10.33 2.17
C ALA A 439 -4.68 -10.28 1.56
N THR A 440 -3.72 -9.75 2.32
CA THR A 440 -2.34 -9.56 1.83
C THR A 440 -1.70 -10.83 1.28
N PHE A 441 -1.79 -11.94 2.00
CA PHE A 441 -1.22 -13.21 1.53
C PHE A 441 -1.94 -13.79 0.32
N SER A 442 -3.17 -13.36 0.03
CA SER A 442 -3.90 -13.78 -1.18
C SER A 442 -3.39 -13.04 -2.41
N TYR A 443 -3.19 -11.72 -2.35
CA TYR A 443 -2.70 -10.97 -3.52
C TYR A 443 -1.16 -10.98 -3.66
N ALA A 444 -0.40 -11.16 -2.56
CA ALA A 444 1.05 -11.05 -2.57
C ALA A 444 1.76 -11.91 -3.63
N PRO A 445 1.34 -13.17 -3.90
CA PRO A 445 1.93 -13.99 -4.97
C PRO A 445 1.74 -13.41 -6.39
N PHE A 446 0.77 -12.53 -6.58
CA PHE A 446 0.42 -11.93 -7.87
C PHE A 446 0.93 -10.50 -8.02
N ALA A 447 1.52 -9.90 -6.99
CA ALA A 447 2.18 -8.60 -7.07
C ALA A 447 3.56 -8.75 -7.76
N PHE A 448 3.56 -9.25 -9.01
CA PHE A 448 4.76 -9.68 -9.76
C PHE A 448 5.86 -8.63 -9.77
N PHE A 449 5.51 -7.37 -10.02
CA PHE A 449 6.50 -6.29 -10.02
C PHE A 449 7.23 -6.17 -8.67
N ASN A 450 6.48 -6.26 -7.57
CA ASN A 450 6.97 -6.00 -6.22
C ASN A 450 8.01 -7.02 -5.74
N PHE A 451 7.95 -8.28 -6.19
CA PHE A 451 8.95 -9.29 -5.86
C PHE A 451 9.97 -9.54 -6.96
N LEU A 452 9.64 -9.28 -8.24
CA LEU A 452 10.62 -9.42 -9.32
C LEU A 452 11.71 -8.35 -9.23
N CYS A 453 11.38 -7.13 -8.82
CA CYS A 453 12.35 -6.05 -8.70
C CYS A 453 13.51 -6.33 -7.73
N PRO A 454 13.27 -6.77 -6.46
CA PRO A 454 14.37 -7.12 -5.56
C PRO A 454 15.18 -8.32 -6.08
N ILE A 455 14.54 -9.29 -6.75
CA ILE A 455 15.23 -10.43 -7.37
C ILE A 455 16.17 -9.96 -8.48
N ILE A 456 15.70 -9.09 -9.39
CA ILE A 456 16.53 -8.54 -10.46
C ILE A 456 17.68 -7.70 -9.89
N ALA A 457 17.45 -6.92 -8.84
CA ALA A 457 18.50 -6.17 -8.16
C ALA A 457 19.63 -7.09 -7.67
N VAL A 458 19.29 -8.21 -7.02
CA VAL A 458 20.25 -9.22 -6.57
C VAL A 458 21.02 -9.83 -7.75
N ILE A 459 20.32 -10.24 -8.82
CA ILE A 459 20.94 -10.79 -10.03
C ILE A 459 21.94 -9.78 -10.62
N TYR A 460 21.56 -8.51 -10.71
CA TYR A 460 22.41 -7.43 -11.22
C TYR A 460 23.62 -7.18 -10.34
N GLY A 461 23.46 -7.30 -9.01
CA GLY A 461 24.57 -7.23 -8.06
C GLY A 461 25.62 -8.32 -8.30
N PHE A 462 25.21 -9.58 -8.47
CA PHE A 462 26.13 -10.68 -8.75
C PHE A 462 26.78 -10.60 -10.13
N LYS A 463 26.05 -10.12 -11.13
CA LYS A 463 26.58 -9.92 -12.49
C LYS A 463 27.37 -8.61 -12.66
N ASN A 464 27.47 -7.77 -11.63
CA ASN A 464 27.99 -6.41 -11.71
C ASN A 464 27.36 -5.59 -12.86
N PHE A 465 26.11 -5.88 -13.21
CA PHE A 465 25.38 -5.20 -14.27
C PHE A 465 24.70 -3.95 -13.71
N ALA A 466 24.80 -2.82 -14.42
CA ALA A 466 24.25 -1.53 -14.01
C ALA A 466 24.62 -1.13 -12.56
N GLN A 467 25.84 -1.46 -12.11
CA GLN A 467 26.39 -1.02 -10.82
C GLN A 467 27.29 0.19 -11.08
N LYS A 468 26.85 1.40 -10.64
CA LYS A 468 27.62 2.63 -10.87
C LYS A 468 28.85 2.65 -9.95
N PRO A 469 30.09 2.75 -10.47
CA PRO A 469 31.27 2.87 -9.62
C PRO A 469 31.24 4.19 -8.84
N LEU A 470 31.96 4.24 -7.73
CA LEU A 470 32.21 5.50 -7.02
C LEU A 470 33.02 6.42 -7.93
N GLU A 471 32.53 7.65 -8.14
CA GLU A 471 33.30 8.66 -8.86
C GLU A 471 34.55 9.00 -8.03
N LYS A 472 35.73 8.90 -8.64
CA LYS A 472 36.96 9.40 -8.02
C LYS A 472 36.87 10.92 -8.06
N GLU A 473 37.04 11.59 -6.92
CA GLU A 473 37.29 13.03 -6.91
C GLU A 473 38.54 13.32 -7.77
N GLU A 474 38.34 13.83 -8.97
CA GLU A 474 39.41 14.41 -9.76
C GLU A 474 39.82 15.73 -9.09
N GLY A 475 40.97 15.74 -8.42
CA GLY A 475 41.78 16.95 -8.24
C GLY A 475 41.77 17.63 -6.87
N ALA A 476 42.32 16.97 -5.85
CA ALA A 476 43.18 17.70 -4.90
C ALA A 476 44.51 17.96 -5.61
N VAL A 477 44.56 19.04 -6.41
CA VAL A 477 45.81 19.53 -7.00
C VAL A 477 46.81 19.74 -5.87
N THR A 478 47.90 18.98 -5.94
CA THR A 478 49.12 19.23 -5.20
C THR A 478 49.59 20.65 -5.52
N ALA A 479 49.30 21.60 -4.63
CA ALA A 479 50.04 22.85 -4.57
C ALA A 479 51.38 22.53 -3.88
N GLY A 480 52.40 22.35 -4.72
CA GLY A 480 53.81 22.32 -4.31
C GLY A 480 54.34 23.72 -4.01
#